data_AF-A0A2W7GV37-F1
#
_entry.id   AF-A0A2W7GV37-F1
#
_cell.length_a   1.000
_cell.length_b   1.000
_cell.length_c   1.000
_cell.angle_alpha   90.00
_cell.angle_beta   90.00
_cell.angle_gamma   90.00
#
_symmetry.space_group_name_H-M   'P 1'
#
loop_
_entity.id
_entity.type
_entity.pdbx_description
1 polymer ?
#
loop_
_entity_poly.entity_id
_entity_poly.type
_entity_poly.pdbx_seq_one_letter_code
_entity_poly.pdbx_strand_id
1 'polypeptide(L)'
;MTSRPYYYNVIYGDLLESVKQEHPEWVSYYLNQNVFRHGFNYGDGVFRWNIPSYIKLPWYVINGKAFHPDPRMNFFNKWFRWAFPSGHVIATLNIGLIFFFFLSNNKKLNWKKVIWIIIYQIYFWSMTFALIVNRGHWVSDIAFSYVWGIPVVVFVHYIGIKIKQKTWTKIKIKKARWISAK
;
A
#
# COMPACT_ATOMS: atom_id res chain seq x y z
N MET A 1 -4.95 22.41 -14.13
CA MET A 1 -4.74 21.63 -12.89
C MET A 1 -5.86 20.60 -12.80
N THR A 2 -5.55 19.31 -12.84
CA THR A 2 -6.55 18.25 -12.66
C THR A 2 -6.64 17.92 -11.17
N SER A 3 -7.61 18.52 -10.48
CA SER A 3 -7.90 18.20 -9.09
C SER A 3 -8.90 17.06 -9.02
N ARG A 4 -8.64 16.05 -8.19
CA ARG A 4 -9.67 15.05 -7.88
C ARG A 4 -10.73 15.70 -6.97
N PRO A 5 -12.03 15.42 -7.18
CA PRO A 5 -13.14 16.07 -6.45
C PRO A 5 -13.17 15.77 -4.95
N TYR A 6 -12.28 14.91 -4.46
CA TYR A 6 -12.18 14.57 -3.05
C TYR A 6 -10.71 14.38 -2.64
N TYR A 7 -10.37 14.85 -1.45
CA TYR A 7 -9.02 14.78 -0.88
C TYR A 7 -9.01 13.79 0.30
N TYR A 8 -8.35 12.64 0.12
CA TYR A 8 -7.91 11.77 1.21
C TYR A 8 -6.39 11.81 1.20
N ASN A 9 -5.83 12.80 1.88
CA ASN A 9 -4.47 12.72 2.39
C ASN A 9 -4.55 13.25 3.81
N VAL A 10 -4.39 12.37 4.78
CA VAL A 10 -4.07 12.81 6.13
C VAL A 10 -2.65 13.36 6.06
N ILE A 11 -2.51 14.67 5.91
CA ILE A 11 -1.25 15.32 6.26
C ILE A 11 -1.23 15.30 7.77
N TYR A 12 -0.58 14.30 8.36
CA TYR A 12 -0.53 14.16 9.82
C TYR A 12 0.00 15.42 10.51
N GLY A 13 0.88 16.20 9.84
CA GLY A 13 1.32 17.51 10.30
C GLY A 13 0.20 18.54 10.38
N ASP A 14 -0.59 18.71 9.30
CA ASP A 14 -1.70 19.66 9.27
C ASP A 14 -2.86 19.21 10.19
N LEU A 15 -3.09 17.90 10.30
CA LEU A 15 -4.02 17.32 11.25
C LEU A 15 -3.58 17.57 12.69
N LEU A 16 -2.29 17.39 12.99
CA LEU A 16 -1.74 17.67 14.31
C LEU A 16 -1.89 19.16 14.64
N GLU A 17 -1.63 20.04 13.67
CA GLU A 17 -1.76 21.49 13.86
C GLU A 17 -3.23 21.91 14.05
N SER A 18 -4.18 21.33 13.30
CA SER A 18 -5.61 21.61 13.49
C SER A 18 -6.11 21.11 14.84
N VAL A 19 -5.72 19.89 15.25
CA VAL A 19 -6.09 19.35 16.57
C VAL A 19 -5.41 20.14 17.69
N LYS A 20 -4.20 20.66 17.48
CA LYS A 20 -3.52 21.53 18.45
C LYS A 20 -4.25 22.87 18.63
N GLN A 21 -4.90 23.38 17.58
CA GLN A 21 -5.68 24.62 17.64
C GLN A 21 -7.05 24.43 18.31
N GLU A 22 -7.74 23.33 17.99
CA GLU A 22 -9.10 23.07 18.51
C GLU A 22 -9.10 22.35 19.88
N HIS A 23 -8.11 21.48 20.10
CA HIS A 23 -7.98 20.59 21.25
C HIS A 23 -6.50 20.46 21.70
N PRO A 24 -5.86 21.57 22.12
CA PRO A 24 -4.45 21.58 22.54
C PRO A 24 -4.15 20.56 23.64
N GLU A 25 -5.11 20.31 24.54
CA GLU A 25 -5.01 19.37 25.64
C GLU A 25 -4.77 17.92 25.18
N TRP A 26 -5.34 17.52 24.05
CA TRP A 26 -5.12 16.18 23.51
C TRP A 26 -3.70 16.05 22.96
N VAL A 27 -3.25 17.03 22.19
CA VAL A 27 -1.90 17.01 21.61
C VAL A 27 -0.85 16.97 22.70
N SER A 28 -0.97 17.82 23.72
CA SER A 28 -0.07 17.81 24.87
C SER A 28 -0.13 16.48 25.64
N TYR A 29 -1.32 15.89 25.81
CA TYR A 29 -1.46 14.59 26.48
C TYR A 29 -0.73 13.47 25.71
N TYR A 30 -0.89 13.42 24.38
CA TYR A 30 -0.30 12.37 23.55
C TYR A 30 1.22 12.54 23.33
N LEU A 31 1.72 13.78 23.23
CA LEU A 31 3.15 14.06 23.09
C LEU A 31 3.95 13.78 24.38
N ASN A 32 3.32 13.90 25.54
CA ASN A 32 3.95 13.65 26.84
C ASN A 32 3.83 12.19 27.29
N GLN A 33 3.48 11.26 26.40
CA GLN A 33 3.41 9.84 26.72
C GLN A 33 4.75 9.15 26.46
N ASN A 34 5.27 8.51 27.50
CA ASN A 34 6.52 7.76 27.42
C ASN A 34 6.31 6.31 26.94
N VAL A 35 5.04 5.90 26.78
CA VAL A 35 4.63 4.53 26.45
C VAL A 35 3.54 4.60 25.40
N PHE A 36 3.69 3.84 24.32
CA PHE A 36 2.70 3.75 23.26
C PHE A 36 1.41 3.07 23.77
N ARG A 37 0.26 3.73 23.60
CA ARG A 37 -1.06 3.22 24.04
C ARG A 37 -2.06 3.25 22.89
N HIS A 38 -2.82 2.17 22.72
CA HIS A 38 -3.84 2.06 21.68
C HIS A 38 -5.20 2.60 22.18
N GLY A 39 -5.84 3.47 21.39
CA GLY A 39 -7.19 4.01 21.64
C GLY A 39 -7.23 5.52 21.92
N PHE A 40 -8.43 6.11 21.95
CA PHE A 40 -8.63 7.52 22.28
C PHE A 40 -8.91 7.72 23.79
N ASN A 41 -8.35 8.76 24.41
CA ASN A 41 -8.56 9.09 25.82
C ASN A 41 -9.36 10.38 25.94
N TYR A 42 -10.48 10.32 26.67
CA TYR A 42 -11.42 11.42 26.86
C TYR A 42 -11.03 12.39 27.99
N GLY A 43 -9.83 12.23 28.56
CA GLY A 43 -9.37 12.96 29.74
C GLY A 43 -9.61 12.21 31.06
N ASP A 44 -10.12 10.98 31.01
CA ASP A 44 -10.39 10.13 32.18
C ASP A 44 -9.26 9.15 32.52
N GLY A 45 -8.19 9.15 31.71
CA GLY A 45 -7.05 8.24 31.88
C GLY A 45 -7.27 6.86 31.26
N VAL A 46 -8.43 6.60 30.64
CA VAL A 46 -8.78 5.31 30.07
C VAL A 46 -8.79 5.38 28.54
N PHE A 47 -8.01 4.50 27.91
CA PHE A 47 -7.89 4.43 26.46
C PHE A 47 -8.97 3.50 25.91
N ARG A 48 -9.96 4.06 25.20
CA ARG A 48 -11.07 3.27 24.66
C ARG A 48 -11.44 3.75 23.25
N TRP A 49 -11.77 2.78 22.38
CA TRP A 49 -12.43 3.00 21.09
C TRP A 49 -11.64 3.87 20.09
N ASN A 50 -12.30 4.18 18.96
CA ASN A 50 -11.89 5.17 17.98
C ASN A 50 -12.25 6.58 18.46
N ILE A 51 -11.69 7.60 17.80
CA ILE A 51 -12.06 9.00 18.00
C ILE A 51 -13.58 9.18 17.88
N PRO A 52 -14.21 9.92 18.81
CA PRO A 52 -15.64 10.21 18.76
C PRO A 52 -16.12 10.73 17.41
N SER A 53 -17.25 10.21 16.93
CA SER A 53 -17.84 10.57 15.64
C SER A 53 -18.27 12.04 15.51
N TYR A 54 -18.46 12.74 16.64
CA TYR A 54 -18.77 14.17 16.66
C TYR A 54 -17.54 15.07 16.44
N ILE A 55 -16.33 14.52 16.58
CA ILE A 55 -15.08 15.25 16.30
C ILE A 55 -14.86 15.19 14.78
N LYS A 56 -15.15 16.29 14.11
CA LYS A 56 -14.96 16.43 12.67
C LYS A 56 -13.50 16.74 12.35
N LEU A 57 -12.67 15.71 12.39
CA LEU A 57 -11.28 15.86 11.98
C LEU A 57 -11.19 16.09 10.45
N PRO A 58 -10.31 17.01 9.99
CA PRO A 58 -10.23 17.45 8.59
C PRO A 58 -9.67 16.41 7.62
N TRP A 59 -9.57 15.13 7.99
CA TRP A 59 -9.11 14.08 7.08
C TRP A 59 -10.09 13.77 5.94
N TYR A 60 -11.28 14.37 5.94
CA TYR A 60 -12.24 14.38 4.83
C TYR A 60 -12.63 15.81 4.45
N VAL A 61 -11.96 16.38 3.45
CA VAL A 61 -12.36 17.65 2.84
C VAL A 61 -12.86 17.39 1.43
N ILE A 62 -14.11 17.76 1.17
CA ILE A 62 -14.69 17.77 -0.17
C ILE A 62 -13.94 18.84 -0.98
N ASN A 63 -13.31 18.44 -2.07
CA ASN A 63 -12.53 19.35 -2.92
C ASN A 63 -13.45 20.10 -3.87
N GLY A 64 -14.24 21.02 -3.31
CA GLY A 64 -15.18 21.85 -4.05
C GLY A 64 -16.27 21.01 -4.76
N LYS A 65 -16.59 21.39 -6.00
CA LYS A 65 -17.57 20.67 -6.83
C LYS A 65 -16.84 19.75 -7.81
N ALA A 66 -17.57 18.81 -8.42
CA ALA A 66 -17.02 17.99 -9.50
C ALA A 66 -16.37 18.90 -10.58
N PHE A 67 -15.10 18.63 -10.89
CA PHE A 67 -14.26 19.38 -11.83
C PHE A 67 -13.96 20.85 -11.46
N HIS A 68 -14.37 21.30 -10.27
CA HIS A 68 -14.13 22.64 -9.75
C HIS A 68 -13.59 22.56 -8.32
N PRO A 69 -12.28 22.35 -8.16
CA PRO A 69 -11.64 22.29 -6.85
C PRO A 69 -11.89 23.54 -6.02
N ASP A 70 -11.87 23.42 -4.69
CA ASP A 70 -11.85 24.61 -3.85
C ASP A 70 -10.49 25.32 -4.04
N PRO A 71 -10.47 26.59 -4.49
CA PRO A 71 -9.22 27.34 -4.70
C PRO A 71 -8.43 27.60 -3.42
N ARG A 72 -9.02 27.39 -2.23
CA ARG A 72 -8.39 27.56 -0.91
C ARG A 72 -7.69 26.29 -0.42
N MET A 73 -7.76 25.18 -1.15
CA MET A 73 -7.09 23.93 -0.80
C MET A 73 -5.61 23.98 -1.15
N ASN A 74 -4.74 23.58 -0.21
CA ASN A 74 -3.31 23.42 -0.47
C ASN A 74 -3.07 22.21 -1.37
N PHE A 75 -2.92 22.44 -2.67
CA PHE A 75 -2.49 21.41 -3.61
C PHE A 75 -1.03 21.06 -3.35
N PHE A 76 -0.69 19.78 -3.22
CA PHE A 76 0.72 19.42 -3.25
C PHE A 76 1.29 19.69 -4.64
N ASN A 77 2.33 20.52 -4.68
CA ASN A 77 3.04 20.91 -5.91
C ASN A 77 3.73 19.74 -6.65
N LYS A 78 3.74 18.52 -6.08
CA LYS A 78 4.36 17.33 -6.68
C LYS A 78 3.45 16.11 -6.52
N TRP A 79 3.20 15.38 -7.60
CA TRP A 79 2.29 14.23 -7.65
C TRP A 79 2.68 13.08 -6.71
N PHE A 80 3.97 12.87 -6.43
CA PHE A 80 4.44 11.84 -5.49
C PHE A 80 4.29 12.23 -4.00
N ARG A 81 3.96 13.50 -3.70
CA ARG A 81 3.57 13.92 -2.34
C ARG A 81 2.14 13.51 -2.01
N TRP A 82 1.41 12.99 -2.99
CA TRP A 82 0.13 12.33 -2.81
C TRP A 82 0.43 10.88 -2.43
N ALA A 83 -0.43 10.27 -1.61
CA ALA A 83 -0.41 8.83 -1.36
C ALA A 83 -0.80 8.02 -2.62
N PHE A 84 -0.20 8.30 -3.77
CA PHE A 84 -0.51 7.70 -5.07
C PHE A 84 0.78 7.45 -5.87
N PRO A 85 0.97 6.24 -6.44
CA PRO A 85 0.18 5.02 -6.25
C PRO A 85 0.35 4.44 -4.84
N SER A 86 -0.53 3.52 -4.43
CA SER A 86 -0.40 2.87 -3.12
C SER A 86 0.81 1.94 -3.09
N GLY A 87 1.85 2.36 -2.34
CA GLY A 87 3.04 1.55 -2.10
C GLY A 87 2.76 0.26 -1.33
N HIS A 88 1.81 0.27 -0.40
CA HIS A 88 1.36 -0.91 0.34
C HIS A 88 0.78 -1.96 -0.61
N VAL A 89 -0.12 -1.56 -1.52
CA VAL A 89 -0.70 -2.45 -2.52
C VAL A 89 0.37 -3.05 -3.44
N ILE A 90 1.30 -2.21 -3.93
CA ILE A 90 2.40 -2.65 -4.80
C ILE A 90 3.33 -3.63 -4.06
N ALA A 91 3.64 -3.36 -2.79
CA ALA A 91 4.45 -4.25 -1.97
C ALA A 91 3.77 -5.61 -1.76
N THR A 92 2.47 -5.63 -1.45
CA THR A 92 1.73 -6.88 -1.30
C THR A 92 1.62 -7.64 -2.64
N LEU A 93 1.44 -6.95 -3.77
CA LEU A 93 1.52 -7.58 -5.11
C LEU A 93 2.85 -8.29 -5.35
N ASN A 94 3.98 -7.69 -4.92
CA ASN A 94 5.29 -8.32 -5.03
C ASN A 94 5.44 -9.58 -4.17
N ILE A 95 4.78 -9.66 -3.01
CA ILE A 95 4.72 -10.90 -2.22
C ILE A 95 4.01 -12.00 -3.02
N GLY A 96 2.92 -11.66 -3.71
CA GLY A 96 2.24 -12.58 -4.63
C GLY A 96 3.15 -13.09 -5.75
N LEU A 97 4.03 -12.23 -6.27
CA LEU A 97 5.02 -12.58 -7.29
C LEU A 97 6.04 -13.61 -6.77
N ILE A 98 6.48 -13.47 -5.52
CA ILE A 98 7.36 -14.44 -4.87
C ILE A 98 6.66 -15.80 -4.79
N PHE A 99 5.41 -15.84 -4.31
CA PHE A 99 4.62 -17.07 -4.32
C PHE A 99 4.52 -17.63 -5.73
N PHE A 100 4.17 -16.82 -6.73
CA PHE A 100 4.08 -17.26 -8.12
C PHE A 100 5.38 -17.90 -8.63
N PHE A 101 6.55 -17.33 -8.34
CA PHE A 101 7.84 -17.94 -8.74
C PHE A 101 8.13 -19.29 -8.08
N PHE A 102 7.84 -19.43 -6.78
CA PHE A 102 8.03 -20.70 -6.07
C PHE A 102 7.02 -21.76 -6.52
N LEU A 103 5.82 -21.33 -6.91
CA LEU A 103 4.76 -22.17 -7.43
C LEU A 103 5.04 -22.61 -8.88
N SER A 104 5.46 -21.69 -9.74
CA SER A 104 5.69 -21.91 -11.17
C SER A 104 6.92 -22.79 -11.45
N ASN A 105 7.83 -22.94 -10.49
CA ASN A 105 8.96 -23.88 -10.61
C ASN A 105 8.52 -25.36 -10.56
N ASN A 106 7.28 -25.66 -10.20
CA ASN A 106 6.77 -27.02 -10.14
C ASN A 106 5.69 -27.25 -11.20
N LYS A 107 5.80 -28.36 -11.96
CA LYS A 107 4.86 -28.70 -13.05
C LYS A 107 3.42 -28.96 -12.59
N LYS A 108 3.20 -29.22 -11.29
CA LYS A 108 1.87 -29.47 -10.71
C LYS A 108 1.66 -28.66 -9.44
N LEU A 109 0.48 -28.05 -9.34
CA LEU A 109 0.01 -27.37 -8.13
C LEU A 109 -0.47 -28.44 -7.13
N ASN A 110 0.04 -28.41 -5.89
CA ASN A 110 -0.40 -29.30 -4.80
C ASN A 110 -1.42 -28.56 -3.92
N TRP A 111 -2.30 -29.26 -3.21
CA TRP A 111 -3.29 -28.67 -2.31
C TRP A 111 -2.68 -27.71 -1.27
N LYS A 112 -1.49 -28.05 -0.72
CA LYS A 112 -0.76 -27.16 0.21
C LYS A 112 -0.43 -25.80 -0.41
N LYS A 113 -0.09 -25.81 -1.70
CA LYS A 113 0.23 -24.60 -2.45
C LYS A 113 -1.03 -23.76 -2.73
N VAL A 114 -2.14 -24.43 -3.04
CA VAL A 114 -3.45 -23.77 -3.19
C VAL A 114 -3.82 -23.04 -1.91
N ILE A 115 -3.65 -23.66 -0.74
CA ILE A 115 -3.92 -23.03 0.56
C ILE A 115 -3.10 -21.75 0.73
N TRP A 116 -1.79 -21.78 0.43
CA TRP A 116 -0.95 -20.59 0.53
C TRP A 116 -1.39 -19.46 -0.42
N ILE A 117 -1.85 -19.80 -1.64
CA ILE A 117 -2.43 -18.81 -2.57
C ILE A 117 -3.68 -18.18 -1.97
N ILE A 118 -4.57 -18.99 -1.38
CA ILE A 118 -5.80 -18.51 -0.75
C ILE A 118 -5.48 -17.58 0.43
N ILE A 119 -4.55 -17.96 1.32
CA ILE A 119 -4.10 -17.14 2.45
C ILE A 119 -3.55 -15.81 1.96
N TYR A 120 -2.69 -15.84 0.95
CA TYR A 120 -2.16 -14.62 0.32
C TYR A 120 -3.29 -13.75 -0.24
N GLN A 121 -4.28 -14.34 -0.92
CA GLN A 121 -5.37 -13.60 -1.52
C GLN A 121 -6.23 -12.89 -0.47
N ILE A 122 -6.52 -13.56 0.66
CA ILE A 122 -7.22 -13.00 1.80
C ILE A 122 -6.40 -11.83 2.40
N TYR A 123 -5.10 -12.01 2.60
CA TYR A 123 -4.22 -10.96 3.10
C TYR A 123 -4.19 -9.74 2.17
N PHE A 124 -4.09 -9.95 0.86
CA PHE A 124 -4.09 -8.88 -0.14
C PHE A 124 -5.40 -8.07 -0.14
N TRP A 125 -6.54 -8.75 -0.03
CA TRP A 125 -7.85 -8.09 0.02
C TRP A 125 -8.05 -7.36 1.35
N SER A 126 -7.62 -7.98 2.45
CA SER A 126 -7.61 -7.35 3.77
C SER A 126 -6.79 -6.05 3.77
N MET A 127 -5.59 -6.05 3.17
CA MET A 127 -4.77 -4.85 3.07
C MET A 127 -5.45 -3.76 2.24
N THR A 128 -6.01 -4.12 1.09
CA THR A 128 -6.77 -3.19 0.24
C THR A 128 -7.95 -2.57 0.97
N PHE A 129 -8.72 -3.40 1.67
CA PHE A 129 -9.87 -2.96 2.45
C PHE A 129 -9.44 -2.05 3.60
N ALA A 130 -8.39 -2.42 4.35
CA ALA A 130 -7.84 -1.61 5.42
C ALA A 130 -7.40 -0.23 4.92
N LEU A 131 -6.78 -0.13 3.75
CA LEU A 131 -6.36 1.15 3.17
C LEU A 131 -7.55 2.05 2.79
N ILE A 132 -8.67 1.45 2.34
CA ILE A 132 -9.91 2.19 2.03
C ILE A 132 -10.62 2.61 3.32
N VAL A 133 -10.79 1.69 4.27
CA VAL A 133 -11.53 1.93 5.53
C VAL A 133 -10.79 2.88 6.45
N ASN A 134 -9.47 2.75 6.56
CA ASN A 134 -8.62 3.69 7.29
C ASN A 134 -8.39 4.99 6.50
N ARG A 135 -8.98 5.10 5.30
CA ARG A 135 -8.93 6.28 4.42
C ARG A 135 -7.49 6.70 4.10
N GLY A 136 -6.59 5.73 4.05
CA GLY A 136 -5.20 5.93 3.63
C GLY A 136 -5.04 6.02 2.10
N HIS A 137 -6.00 5.48 1.34
CA HIS A 137 -6.03 5.55 -0.13
C HIS A 137 -7.44 5.60 -0.70
N TRP A 138 -7.59 6.21 -1.87
CA TRP A 138 -8.79 6.07 -2.69
C TRP A 138 -8.87 4.69 -3.33
N VAL A 139 -10.11 4.24 -3.61
CA VAL A 139 -10.35 3.07 -4.47
C VAL A 139 -9.64 3.23 -5.82
N SER A 140 -9.62 4.44 -6.38
CA SER A 140 -8.90 4.74 -7.62
C SER A 140 -7.37 4.68 -7.49
N ASP A 141 -6.80 4.97 -6.32
CA ASP A 141 -5.37 4.81 -6.06
C ASP A 141 -4.99 3.33 -6.07
N ILE A 142 -5.82 2.50 -5.45
CA ILE A 142 -5.63 1.05 -5.39
C ILE A 142 -5.86 0.43 -6.77
N ALA A 143 -6.93 0.83 -7.48
CA ALA A 143 -7.20 0.36 -8.83
C ALA A 143 -6.06 0.71 -9.79
N PHE A 144 -5.52 1.93 -9.71
CA PHE A 144 -4.35 2.31 -10.49
C PHE A 144 -3.11 1.50 -10.09
N SER A 145 -2.89 1.26 -8.80
CA SER A 145 -1.82 0.36 -8.33
C SER A 145 -1.95 -1.04 -8.92
N TYR A 146 -3.16 -1.56 -9.12
CA TYR A 146 -3.36 -2.84 -9.80
C TYR A 146 -3.02 -2.76 -11.28
N VAL A 147 -3.56 -1.76 -11.98
CA VAL A 147 -3.33 -1.54 -13.41
C VAL A 147 -1.85 -1.37 -13.72
N TRP A 148 -1.09 -0.70 -12.83
CA TRP A 148 0.34 -0.50 -13.00
C TRP A 148 1.18 -1.67 -12.48
N GLY A 149 0.84 -2.20 -11.31
CA GLY A 149 1.61 -3.24 -10.63
C GLY A 149 1.57 -4.60 -11.33
N ILE A 150 0.41 -5.02 -11.84
CA ILE A 150 0.26 -6.34 -12.48
C ILE A 150 1.10 -6.46 -13.76
N PRO A 151 1.12 -5.48 -14.69
CA PRO A 151 2.01 -5.54 -15.86
C PRO A 151 3.49 -5.57 -15.47
N VAL A 152 3.91 -4.79 -14.46
CA VAL A 152 5.30 -4.80 -13.98
C VAL A 152 5.68 -6.18 -13.44
N VAL A 153 4.78 -6.81 -12.68
CA VAL A 153 4.94 -8.18 -12.19
C VAL A 153 5.18 -9.16 -13.34
N VAL A 154 4.34 -9.10 -14.39
CA VAL A 154 4.45 -9.96 -15.58
C VAL A 154 5.77 -9.71 -16.33
N PHE A 155 6.16 -8.45 -16.49
CA PHE A 155 7.38 -8.06 -17.18
C PHE A 155 8.64 -8.57 -16.45
N VAL A 156 8.71 -8.40 -15.13
CA VAL A 156 9.80 -8.93 -14.30
C VAL A 156 9.86 -10.46 -14.39
N HIS A 157 8.71 -11.13 -14.36
CA HIS A 157 8.64 -12.58 -14.52
C HIS A 157 9.20 -13.03 -15.89
N TYR A 158 8.81 -12.36 -16.96
CA TYR A 158 9.31 -12.62 -18.31
C TYR A 158 10.84 -12.47 -18.40
N ILE A 159 11.39 -11.39 -17.85
CA ILE A 159 12.85 -11.20 -17.75
C ILE A 159 13.50 -12.33 -16.97
N GLY A 160 12.92 -12.72 -15.82
CA GLY A 160 13.40 -13.81 -14.99
C GLY A 160 13.50 -15.15 -15.75
N ILE A 161 12.49 -15.49 -16.56
CA ILE A 161 12.53 -16.69 -17.42
C ILE A 161 13.66 -16.59 -18.45
N LYS A 162 13.81 -15.45 -19.14
CA LYS A 162 14.85 -15.26 -20.16
C LYS A 162 16.26 -15.40 -19.58
N ILE A 163 16.49 -14.84 -18.39
CA ILE A 163 17.77 -14.99 -17.68
C ILE A 163 18.01 -16.46 -17.33
N LYS A 164 17.02 -17.16 -16.76
CA LYS A 164 17.12 -18.58 -16.42
C LYS A 164 17.48 -19.43 -17.64
N GLN A 165 16.78 -19.25 -18.76
CA GLN A 165 17.06 -19.97 -20.01
C GLN A 165 18.50 -19.73 -20.50
N LYS A 166 18.96 -18.48 -20.53
CA LYS A 166 20.33 -18.13 -20.94
C LYS A 166 21.39 -18.81 -20.06
N THR A 167 21.19 -18.84 -18.75
CA THR A 167 22.09 -19.49 -17.79
C THR A 167 22.11 -21.01 -17.98
N TRP A 168 20.94 -21.65 -18.16
CA TRP A 168 20.84 -23.09 -18.41
C TRP A 168 21.53 -23.51 -19.71
N THR A 169 21.36 -22.74 -20.79
CA THR A 169 22.04 -23.00 -22.07
C THR A 169 23.56 -22.93 -21.92
N LYS A 170 24.09 -21.92 -21.20
CA LYS A 170 25.53 -21.80 -20.93
C LYS A 170 26.07 -23.01 -20.16
N ILE A 171 25.37 -23.46 -19.12
CA ILE A 171 25.76 -24.63 -18.32
C ILE A 171 25.79 -25.89 -19.19
N LYS A 172 24.76 -26.09 -20.03
CA LYS A 172 24.66 -27.25 -20.93
C LYS A 172 25.81 -27.29 -21.94
N ILE A 173 26.15 -26.16 -22.55
CA ILE A 173 27.29 -26.03 -23.47
C ILE A 173 28.62 -26.34 -22.77
N LYS A 174 28.83 -25.81 -21.56
CA LYS A 174 30.05 -26.06 -20.77
C LYS A 174 30.20 -27.55 -20.41
N LYS A 175 29.10 -28.21 -20.04
CA LYS A 175 29.09 -29.66 -19.76
C LYS A 175 29.37 -30.50 -21.01
N ALA A 176 28.79 -30.15 -22.16
CA ALA A 176 29.03 -30.84 -23.43
C ALA A 176 30.51 -30.76 -23.86
N ARG A 177 31.14 -29.58 -23.75
CA ARG A 177 32.57 -29.38 -24.05
C ARG A 177 33.50 -30.19 -23.15
N TRP A 178 33.13 -30.40 -21.88
CA TRP A 178 33.93 -31.18 -20.95
C TRP A 178 33.88 -32.69 -21.24
N ILE A 179 32.72 -33.18 -21.70
CA ILE A 179 32.54 -34.58 -22.10
C ILE A 179 33.31 -34.88 -23.39
N SER A 180 33.34 -33.96 -24.36
CA SER A 180 34.07 -34.14 -25.62
C SER A 180 35.60 -34.00 -25.50
N ALA A 181 36.10 -33.55 -24.35
CA ALA A 181 37.54 -33.37 -24.08
C ALA A 181 38.14 -34.53 -23.26
N LYS A 182 37.34 -35.55 -22.92
CA LYS A 182 37.75 -36.82 -22.33
C LYS A 182 37.62 -37.92 -23.37
#